data_AF-A0A5C4PN60-F1
#
_entry.id   AF-A0A5C4PN60-F1
#
_cell.length_a   1.000
_cell.length_b   1.000
_cell.length_c   1.000
_cell.angle_alpha   90.00
_cell.angle_beta   90.00
_cell.angle_gamma   90.00
#
_symmetry.space_group_name_H-M   'P 1'
#
loop_
_entity.id
_entity.type
_entity.pdbx_description
1 polymer ?
#
loop_
_entity_poly.entity_id
_entity_poly.type
_entity_poly.pdbx_seq_one_letter_code
_entity_poly.pdbx_strand_id
1 'polypeptide(L)'
;MIKIQKGVETLIIDDRTLSEHQALGWVAIEYEVHPERTEDDLKLTIPNIKAKLDELGITYSATAKKDELIALLNEATKEPTE
;
A
#
# COMPACT_ATOMS: atom_id res chain seq x y z
N MET A 1 10.11 3.24 -4.13
CA MET A 1 11.38 2.75 -3.58
C MET A 1 12.26 2.32 -4.75
N ILE A 2 13.56 2.56 -4.69
CA ILE A 2 14.50 2.34 -5.79
C ILE A 2 15.62 1.45 -5.26
N LYS A 3 15.95 0.41 -6.03
CA LYS A 3 17.08 -0.46 -5.73
C LYS A 3 18.34 0.07 -6.38
N ILE A 4 19.36 0.29 -5.56
CA ILE A 4 20.66 0.79 -5.95
C ILE A 4 21.75 -0.25 -5.64
N GLN A 5 22.82 -0.25 -6.42
CA GLN A 5 23.97 -1.15 -6.27
C GLN A 5 25.29 -0.37 -6.27
N LYS A 6 26.24 -0.82 -5.44
CA LYS A 6 27.63 -0.37 -5.43
C LYS A 6 28.54 -1.56 -5.20
N GLY A 7 29.24 -1.99 -6.26
CA GLY A 7 30.05 -3.22 -6.22
C GLY A 7 29.16 -4.45 -6.01
N VAL A 8 29.37 -5.15 -4.88
CA VAL A 8 28.56 -6.32 -4.48
C VAL A 8 27.42 -5.97 -3.54
N GLU A 9 27.35 -4.72 -3.08
CA GLU A 9 26.34 -4.26 -2.13
C GLU A 9 25.11 -3.73 -2.87
N THR A 10 23.93 -4.08 -2.36
CA THR A 10 22.63 -3.60 -2.86
C THR A 10 21.80 -3.01 -1.72
N LEU A 11 21.17 -1.86 -1.96
CA LEU A 11 20.29 -1.17 -1.02
C LEU A 11 18.97 -0.79 -1.69
N ILE A 12 17.89 -0.74 -0.91
CA ILE A 12 16.59 -0.24 -1.34
C ILE A 12 16.34 1.09 -0.62
N ILE A 13 16.22 2.17 -1.40
CA ILE A 13 16.11 3.53 -0.90
C ILE A 13 14.82 4.20 -1.38
N ASP A 14 14.45 5.34 -0.79
CA ASP A 14 13.36 6.15 -1.32
C ASP A 14 13.85 7.02 -2.49
N ASP A 15 12.95 7.35 -3.42
CA ASP A 15 13.23 8.18 -4.60
C ASP A 15 13.89 9.50 -4.23
N ARG A 16 13.46 10.11 -3.12
CA ARG A 16 13.98 11.40 -2.64
C ARG A 16 15.47 11.38 -2.31
N THR A 17 16.00 10.21 -1.98
CA THR A 17 17.40 10.04 -1.55
C THR A 17 18.30 9.51 -2.68
N LEU A 18 17.77 9.28 -3.88
CA LEU A 18 18.53 8.70 -4.99
C LEU A 18 19.71 9.57 -5.39
N SER A 19 19.48 10.88 -5.56
CA SER A 19 20.53 11.83 -5.98
C SER A 19 21.74 11.84 -5.03
N GLU A 20 21.49 11.72 -3.73
CA GLU A 20 22.56 11.65 -2.71
C GLU A 20 23.38 10.37 -2.87
N HIS A 21 22.72 9.24 -3.07
CA HIS A 21 23.40 7.95 -3.27
C HIS A 21 24.16 7.88 -4.59
N GLN A 22 23.63 8.49 -5.67
CA GLN A 22 24.34 8.60 -6.94
C GLN A 22 25.62 9.42 -6.81
N ALA A 23 25.61 10.51 -6.04
CA ALA A 23 26.81 11.29 -5.75
C ALA A 23 27.88 10.48 -4.98
N LEU A 24 27.45 9.49 -4.20
CA LEU A 24 28.31 8.55 -3.47
C LEU A 24 28.76 7.35 -4.31
N GLY A 25 28.43 7.32 -5.60
CA GLY A 25 28.82 6.28 -6.55
C GLY A 25 27.92 5.05 -6.55
N TRP A 26 26.69 5.15 -6.04
CA TRP A 26 25.68 4.11 -6.19
C TRP A 26 24.96 4.23 -7.53
N VAL A 27 24.60 3.10 -8.12
CA VAL A 27 23.92 3.03 -9.42
C VAL A 27 22.52 2.46 -9.22
N ALA A 28 21.49 3.16 -9.71
CA ALA A 28 20.14 2.61 -9.76
C ALA A 28 20.09 1.47 -10.78
N ILE A 29 19.70 0.28 -10.31
CA ILE A 29 19.66 -0.95 -11.13
C ILE A 29 18.24 -1.44 -11.36
N GLU A 30 17.31 -1.09 -10.49
CA GLU A 30 15.92 -1.50 -10.61
C GLU A 30 15.02 -0.45 -9.95
N TYR A 31 14.10 0.10 -10.73
CA TYR A 31 13.01 0.89 -10.19
C TYR A 31 11.90 -0.11 -9.89
N GLU A 32 11.85 -0.62 -8.67
CA GLU A 32 10.65 -1.30 -8.21
C GLU A 32 9.55 -0.25 -8.09
N VAL A 33 8.83 -0.06 -9.20
CA VAL A 33 7.46 0.40 -9.17
C VAL A 33 6.73 -0.68 -8.39
N HIS A 34 6.72 -0.56 -7.07
CA HIS A 34 5.64 -1.13 -6.30
C HIS A 34 4.37 -0.44 -6.84
N PRO A 35 3.46 -1.13 -7.57
CA PRO A 35 2.08 -0.86 -7.25
C PRO A 35 1.95 -1.14 -5.74
N GLU A 36 1.10 -0.43 -5.04
CA GLU A 36 0.62 -0.87 -3.72
C GLU A 36 1.67 -1.14 -2.61
N ARG A 37 2.43 -0.11 -2.24
CA ARG A 37 2.43 0.25 -0.80
C ARG A 37 1.43 1.37 -0.60
N THR A 38 0.17 1.06 -0.81
CA THR A 38 -0.89 1.76 -0.13
C THR A 38 -0.63 1.58 1.37
N GLU A 39 -0.53 2.70 2.08
CA GLU A 39 -0.66 2.73 3.53
C GLU A 39 -2.03 2.19 4.02
N ASP A 40 -2.87 1.69 3.11
CA ASP A 40 -4.15 1.01 3.36
C ASP A 40 -4.02 -0.25 4.21
N ASP A 41 -2.93 -1.02 4.14
CA ASP A 41 -2.90 -2.32 4.83
C ASP A 41 -2.74 -2.21 6.35
N LEU A 42 -2.21 -1.09 6.85
CA LEU A 42 -1.98 -0.89 8.29
C LEU A 42 -2.84 0.21 8.92
N LYS A 43 -3.56 1.00 8.12
CA LYS A 43 -4.50 2.03 8.62
C LYS A 43 -5.76 2.10 7.77
N LEU A 44 -6.53 1.01 7.70
CA LEU A 44 -7.96 1.10 7.38
C LEU A 44 -8.63 2.03 8.41
N THR A 45 -8.72 3.32 8.09
CA THR A 45 -9.48 4.31 8.85
C THR A 45 -10.95 4.19 8.43
N ILE A 46 -11.89 4.54 9.33
CA ILE A 46 -13.33 4.54 9.01
C ILE A 46 -13.63 5.15 7.63
N PRO A 47 -13.10 6.33 7.24
CA PRO A 47 -13.37 6.88 5.91
C PRO A 47 -12.87 6.01 4.75
N ASN A 48 -11.71 5.35 4.88
CA ASN A 48 -11.18 4.49 3.83
C ASN A 48 -12.01 3.20 3.68
N ILE A 49 -12.41 2.59 4.81
CA ILE A 49 -13.31 1.41 4.78
C ILE A 49 -14.65 1.79 4.14
N LYS A 50 -15.22 2.95 4.49
CA LYS A 50 -16.45 3.47 3.88
C LYS A 50 -16.31 3.69 2.38
N ALA A 51 -15.18 4.25 1.92
CA ALA A 51 -14.90 4.42 0.49
C ALA A 51 -14.86 3.08 -0.24
N LYS A 52 -14.14 2.08 0.30
CA LYS A 52 -14.09 0.74 -0.29
C LYS A 52 -15.46 0.06 -0.33
N LEU A 53 -16.28 0.21 0.72
CA LEU A 53 -17.65 -0.31 0.73
C LEU A 53 -18.54 0.37 -0.32
N ASP A 54 -18.38 1.68 -0.51
CA ASP A 54 -19.11 2.45 -1.53
C ASP A 54 -18.71 2.03 -2.95
N GLU A 55 -17.40 1.84 -3.20
CA GLU A 55 -16.88 1.30 -4.46
C GLU A 55 -17.42 -0.11 -4.77
N LEU A 56 -17.64 -0.93 -3.74
CA LEU A 56 -18.24 -2.25 -3.85
C LEU A 56 -19.78 -2.23 -3.91
N GLY A 57 -20.42 -1.06 -3.78
CA GLY A 57 -21.87 -0.90 -3.79
C GLY A 57 -22.56 -1.44 -2.53
N ILE A 58 -21.83 -1.60 -1.42
CA ILE A 58 -22.34 -2.16 -0.16
C ILE A 58 -22.90 -1.03 0.69
N THR A 59 -24.18 -1.16 1.05
CA THR A 59 -24.83 -0.17 1.92
C THR A 59 -24.41 -0.39 3.37
N TYR A 60 -23.82 0.64 3.98
CA TYR A 60 -23.44 0.64 5.40
C TYR A 60 -24.14 1.77 6.16
N SER A 61 -24.31 1.60 7.47
CA SER A 61 -24.90 2.64 8.32
C SER A 61 -23.90 3.78 8.56
N ALA A 62 -24.34 5.04 8.47
CA ALA A 62 -23.47 6.20 8.72
C ALA A 62 -22.87 6.20 10.13
N THR A 63 -23.61 5.64 11.09
CA THR A 63 -23.26 5.46 12.51
C THR A 63 -22.60 4.11 12.81
N ALA A 64 -22.33 3.27 11.79
CA ALA A 64 -21.66 2.00 11.96
C ALA A 64 -20.25 2.20 12.53
N LYS A 65 -19.87 1.32 13.47
CA LYS A 65 -18.53 1.32 14.05
C LYS A 65 -17.51 0.78 13.06
N LYS A 66 -16.24 1.10 13.30
CA LYS A 66 -15.12 0.62 12.47
C LYS A 66 -15.15 -0.89 12.28
N ASP A 67 -15.38 -1.65 13.34
CA ASP A 67 -15.44 -3.12 13.30
C ASP A 67 -16.54 -3.66 12.39
N GLU A 68 -17.73 -3.06 12.42
CA GLU A 68 -18.86 -3.43 11.55
C GLU A 68 -18.52 -3.16 10.07
N LEU A 69 -17.92 -2.00 9.78
CA LEU A 69 -17.53 -1.63 8.42
C LEU A 69 -16.42 -2.56 7.88
N ILE A 70 -15.47 -2.96 8.74
CA ILE A 70 -14.42 -3.93 8.37
C ILE A 70 -15.01 -5.31 8.13
N ALA A 71 -15.98 -5.73 8.94
CA ALA A 71 -16.65 -7.02 8.76
C ALA A 71 -17.38 -7.09 7.41
N LEU A 72 -18.14 -6.04 7.06
CA LEU A 72 -18.79 -5.91 5.75
C LEU A 72 -17.79 -5.93 4.60
N LEU A 73 -16.67 -5.21 4.76
CA LEU A 73 -15.63 -5.15 3.74
C LEU A 73 -14.97 -6.52 3.54
N ASN A 74 -14.63 -7.21 4.64
CA ASN A 74 -14.08 -8.56 4.61
C ASN A 74 -15.07 -9.59 4.06
N GLU A 75 -16.36 -9.46 4.35
CA GLU A 75 -17.39 -10.35 3.81
C GLU A 75 -17.51 -10.17 2.29
N ALA A 76 -17.46 -8.93 1.81
CA ALA A 76 -17.54 -8.65 0.39
C ALA A 76 -16.26 -8.97 -0.40
N THR A 77 -15.09 -8.91 0.23
CA THR A 77 -13.82 -9.29 -0.39
C THR A 77 -13.46 -10.76 -0.19
N LYS A 78 -14.18 -11.47 0.70
CA LYS A 78 -14.16 -12.94 0.75
C LYS A 78 -14.95 -13.48 -0.42
N GLU A 79 -14.28 -13.67 -1.55
CA GLU A 79 -14.75 -14.60 -2.56
C GLU A 79 -14.99 -15.98 -1.93
N PRO A 80 -16.11 -16.68 -2.25
CA PRO A 80 -16.30 -18.07 -1.85
C PRO A 80 -15.36 -18.93 -2.68
N THR A 81 -14.13 -19.15 -2.20
CA THR A 81 -13.31 -20.25 -2.70
C THR A 81 -13.75 -21.52 -1.97
N GLU A 82 -14.75 -22.16 -2.58
CA GLU A 82 -15.17 -23.54 -2.36
C GLU A 82 -14.03 -24.54 -2.66
#